data_AF-A0AAE4ECH7-F1
#
_entry.id   AF-A0AAE4ECH7-F1
#
_cell.length_a   1.000
_cell.length_b   1.000
_cell.length_c   1.000
_cell.angle_alpha   90.00
_cell.angle_beta   90.00
_cell.angle_gamma   90.00
#
_symmetry.space_group_name_H-M   'P 1'
#
loop_
_entity.id
_entity.type
_entity.pdbx_description
1 polymer ?
#
loop_
_entity_poly.entity_id
_entity_poly.type
_entity_poly.pdbx_seq_one_letter_code
_entity_poly.pdbx_strand_id
1 'polypeptide(L)'
;MNESEMNKQFAANASLDRDRMRYVNALFNGTSNTKRQRLYQEFGYPLNLTFDDFFRAYSRNAIANAAVNRMVDGCWEDFPDVYEGDQTKDATQQTDWDKRVNKLLKRCWKQIKGADKRNLVGRYSALLIQVKDNRTWDKPVDKIVTARQKEKALVKLIPVWEAQIEPVTYNEDQSSENYGDVTMYSFTEIPVQQQAGGQPGRIINVHPDRVIILAEGSDDGRLYSGESMLAAGFHKIMDSEKVSGGAAEGFFKNASRQLNFNFSAKTNFSALAKALGVSESQLSEALDGQVR
;
A
#
# COMPACT_ATOMS: atom_id res chain seq x y z
N MET A 1 20.42 54.66 16.50
CA MET A 1 20.63 53.22 16.74
C MET A 1 22.09 52.94 16.48
N ASN A 2 22.85 52.67 17.54
CA ASN A 2 24.30 52.50 17.42
C ASN A 2 24.63 51.10 16.88
N GLU A 3 25.81 50.93 16.30
CA GLU A 3 26.26 49.69 15.62
C GLU A 3 26.13 48.44 16.50
N SER A 4 26.33 48.59 17.83
CA SER A 4 26.13 47.53 18.82
C SER A 4 24.65 47.09 18.96
N GLU A 5 23.70 48.01 18.86
CA GLU A 5 22.26 47.73 18.96
C GLU A 5 21.76 47.05 17.68
N MET A 6 22.26 47.50 16.53
CA MET A 6 21.96 46.92 15.23
C MET A 6 22.47 45.47 15.13
N ASN A 7 23.69 45.18 15.61
CA ASN A 7 24.23 43.82 15.64
C ASN A 7 23.46 42.89 16.60
N LYS A 8 22.98 43.40 17.75
CA LYS A 8 22.13 42.62 18.66
C LYS A 8 20.77 42.30 18.02
N GLN A 9 20.19 43.25 17.28
CA GLN A 9 18.92 43.05 16.59
C GLN A 9 19.05 42.07 15.42
N PHE A 10 20.14 42.12 14.65
CA PHE A 10 20.43 41.13 13.61
C PHE A 10 20.66 39.73 14.18
N ALA A 11 21.37 39.61 15.30
CA ALA A 11 21.55 38.33 15.98
C ALA A 11 20.23 37.75 16.52
N ALA A 12 19.36 38.60 17.09
CA ALA A 12 18.04 38.20 17.58
C ALA A 12 17.10 37.76 16.44
N ASN A 13 17.11 38.48 15.32
CA ASN A 13 16.34 38.12 14.13
C ASN A 13 16.85 36.81 13.51
N ALA A 14 18.18 36.63 13.43
CA ALA A 14 18.79 35.40 12.95
C ALA A 14 18.48 34.19 13.85
N SER A 15 18.39 34.37 15.18
CA SER A 15 17.96 33.29 16.08
C SER A 15 16.47 32.97 15.94
N LEU A 16 15.61 33.99 15.79
CA LEU A 16 14.17 33.83 15.57
C LEU A 16 13.87 33.12 14.25
N ASP A 17 14.60 33.44 13.18
CA ASP A 17 14.45 32.76 11.89
C ASP A 17 14.97 31.32 11.94
N ARG A 18 16.01 31.05 12.72
CA ARG A 18 16.50 29.68 12.98
C ARG A 18 15.47 28.85 13.74
N ASP A 19 14.83 29.44 14.75
CA ASP A 19 13.83 28.77 15.56
C ASP A 19 12.53 28.57 14.78
N ARG A 20 12.13 29.53 13.93
CA ARG A 20 11.02 29.35 12.97
C ARG A 20 11.33 28.26 11.95
N MET A 21 12.53 28.23 11.37
CA MET A 21 12.98 27.16 10.48
C MET A 21 13.01 25.79 11.16
N ARG A 22 13.39 25.72 12.44
CA ARG A 22 13.33 24.48 13.23
C ARG A 22 11.89 24.05 13.50
N TYR A 23 11.00 24.98 13.80
CA TYR A 23 9.58 24.71 14.04
C TYR A 23 8.88 24.21 12.78
N VAL A 24 9.15 24.85 11.63
CA VAL A 24 8.65 24.42 10.31
C VAL A 24 9.22 23.04 9.93
N ASN A 25 10.53 22.80 10.12
CA ASN A 25 11.09 21.46 9.87
C ASN A 25 10.53 20.38 10.81
N ALA A 26 10.20 20.71 12.06
CA ALA A 26 9.58 19.78 13.00
C ALA A 26 8.13 19.43 12.62
N LEU A 27 7.40 20.36 12.01
CA LEU A 27 6.04 20.14 11.50
C LEU A 27 5.99 19.24 10.25
N PHE A 28 7.02 19.30 9.39
CA PHE A 28 7.04 18.57 8.12
C PHE A 28 7.92 17.30 8.10
N ASN A 29 8.83 17.12 9.06
CA ASN A 29 9.72 15.95 9.15
C ASN A 29 9.49 15.13 10.45
N GLY A 30 8.28 15.21 11.01
CA GLY A 30 7.89 14.75 12.35
C GLY A 30 8.40 13.36 12.73
N THR A 31 9.47 13.35 13.52
CA THR A 31 9.82 12.20 14.37
C THR A 31 9.74 12.71 15.81
N SER A 32 9.18 11.91 16.72
CA SER A 32 9.21 12.20 18.16
C SER A 32 10.64 12.10 18.76
N ASN A 33 11.62 11.77 17.92
CA ASN A 33 13.02 11.59 18.31
C ASN A 33 13.76 12.93 18.32
N THR A 34 13.89 13.51 19.50
CA THR A 34 14.58 14.78 19.75
C THR A 34 16.07 14.79 19.34
N LYS A 35 16.72 13.64 19.21
CA LYS A 35 18.13 13.53 18.77
C LYS A 35 18.28 13.38 17.25
N ARG A 36 17.27 12.86 16.56
CA ARG A 36 17.31 12.61 15.12
C ARG A 36 16.03 13.12 14.46
N GLN A 37 16.04 14.41 14.14
CA GLN A 37 14.93 15.14 13.53
C GLN A 37 14.60 14.69 12.09
N ARG A 38 15.44 13.84 11.47
CA ARG A 38 15.26 13.31 10.11
C ARG A 38 15.34 11.78 10.06
N LEU A 39 14.95 11.11 11.16
CA LEU A 39 15.09 9.65 11.33
C LEU A 39 14.60 8.85 10.13
N TYR A 40 13.40 9.16 9.62
CA TYR A 40 12.82 8.43 8.50
C TYR A 40 13.61 8.63 7.21
N GLN A 41 14.09 9.84 6.94
CA GLN A 41 14.94 10.12 5.77
C GLN A 41 16.29 9.40 5.89
N GLU A 42 16.91 9.40 7.08
CA GLU A 42 18.18 8.70 7.33
C GLU A 42 18.08 7.19 7.06
N PHE A 43 16.94 6.58 7.41
CA PHE A 43 16.71 5.15 7.13
C PHE A 43 16.13 4.89 5.75
N GLY A 44 15.90 5.93 4.93
CA GLY A 44 15.30 5.79 3.61
C GLY A 44 13.87 5.27 3.68
N TYR A 45 13.08 5.79 4.62
CA TYR A 45 11.68 5.47 4.78
C TYR A 45 10.79 6.47 4.04
N PRO A 46 9.75 6.01 3.33
CA PRO A 46 8.78 6.91 2.72
C PRO A 46 8.00 7.66 3.82
N LEU A 47 7.79 8.97 3.60
CA LEU A 47 7.01 9.82 4.49
C LEU A 47 5.51 9.68 4.24
N ASN A 48 5.12 9.55 2.97
CA ASN A 48 3.74 9.33 2.55
C ASN A 48 3.67 7.96 1.90
N LEU A 49 2.75 7.13 2.38
CA LEU A 49 2.51 5.81 1.82
C LEU A 49 1.37 5.87 0.82
N THR A 50 1.52 5.13 -0.27
CA THR A 50 0.55 5.02 -1.35
C THR A 50 0.06 3.59 -1.50
N PHE A 51 -1.00 3.40 -2.28
CA PHE A 51 -1.46 2.05 -2.64
C PHE A 51 -0.36 1.18 -3.24
N ASP A 52 0.51 1.72 -4.10
CA ASP A 52 1.57 0.95 -4.76
C ASP A 52 2.59 0.44 -3.73
N ASP A 53 2.91 1.23 -2.70
CA ASP A 53 3.77 0.81 -1.60
C ASP A 53 3.17 -0.41 -0.88
N PHE A 54 1.90 -0.33 -0.48
CA PHE A 54 1.20 -1.41 0.20
C PHE A 54 1.05 -2.65 -0.68
N PHE A 55 0.67 -2.46 -1.94
CA PHE A 55 0.47 -3.54 -2.88
C PHE A 55 1.78 -4.30 -3.16
N ARG A 56 2.90 -3.60 -3.31
CA ARG A 56 4.23 -4.20 -3.47
C ARG A 56 4.65 -4.94 -2.22
N ALA A 57 4.47 -4.34 -1.04
CA ALA A 57 4.75 -5.00 0.23
C ALA A 57 3.95 -6.31 0.35
N TYR A 58 2.63 -6.27 0.13
CA TYR A 58 1.77 -7.45 0.14
C TYR A 58 2.20 -8.52 -0.89
N SER A 59 2.60 -8.09 -2.09
CA SER A 59 2.89 -9.02 -3.20
C SER A 59 4.28 -9.66 -3.13
N ARG A 60 5.25 -9.00 -2.46
CA ARG A 60 6.65 -9.42 -2.49
C ARG A 60 7.19 -9.81 -1.12
N ASN A 61 6.66 -9.24 -0.05
CA ASN A 61 7.13 -9.51 1.30
C ASN A 61 6.30 -10.63 1.94
N ALA A 62 6.96 -11.73 2.31
CA ALA A 62 6.29 -12.90 2.88
C ALA A 62 5.56 -12.59 4.21
N ILE A 63 6.09 -11.67 5.03
CA ILE A 63 5.48 -11.30 6.31
C ILE A 63 4.20 -10.49 6.06
N ALA A 64 4.26 -9.47 5.20
CA ALA A 64 3.10 -8.67 4.84
C ALA A 64 2.00 -9.52 4.17
N ASN A 65 2.40 -10.41 3.24
CA ASN A 65 1.50 -11.34 2.58
C ASN A 65 0.79 -12.26 3.58
N ALA A 66 1.55 -12.86 4.50
CA ALA A 66 1.02 -13.76 5.50
C ALA A 66 0.13 -13.04 6.52
N ALA A 67 0.46 -11.82 6.92
CA ALA A 67 -0.35 -11.02 7.84
C ALA A 67 -1.74 -10.76 7.26
N VAL A 68 -1.81 -10.25 6.02
CA VAL A 68 -3.08 -10.00 5.32
C VAL A 68 -3.85 -11.30 5.13
N ASN A 69 -3.24 -12.33 4.55
CA ASN A 69 -3.96 -13.56 4.24
C ASN A 69 -4.47 -14.27 5.50
N ARG A 70 -3.69 -14.31 6.58
CA ARG A 70 -4.14 -14.91 7.85
C ARG A 70 -5.29 -14.14 8.47
N MET A 71 -5.24 -12.81 8.45
CA MET A 71 -6.33 -11.98 8.98
C MET A 71 -7.64 -12.24 8.24
N VAL A 72 -7.60 -12.23 6.90
CA VAL A 72 -8.76 -12.52 6.05
C VAL A 72 -9.21 -13.97 6.19
N ASP A 73 -8.28 -14.92 6.26
CA ASP A 73 -8.63 -16.33 6.41
C ASP A 73 -9.29 -16.63 7.76
N GLY A 74 -8.87 -15.95 8.84
CA GLY A 74 -9.52 -16.04 10.15
C GLY A 74 -10.86 -15.30 10.20
N CYS A 75 -10.96 -14.10 9.63
CA CYS A 75 -12.24 -13.36 9.57
C CYS A 75 -13.30 -14.14 8.78
N TRP A 76 -12.88 -14.78 7.69
CA TRP A 76 -13.74 -15.57 6.81
C TRP A 76 -13.45 -17.08 6.96
N GLU A 77 -13.29 -17.54 8.20
CA GLU A 77 -13.12 -18.97 8.54
C GLU A 77 -14.44 -19.73 8.33
N ASP A 78 -15.54 -19.17 8.83
CA ASP A 78 -16.89 -19.71 8.71
C ASP A 78 -17.82 -18.77 7.95
N PHE A 79 -18.89 -19.33 7.36
CA PHE A 79 -19.91 -18.56 6.66
C PHE A 79 -20.82 -17.83 7.67
N PRO A 80 -20.90 -16.48 7.71
CA PRO A 80 -21.98 -15.74 8.33
C PRO A 80 -23.32 -16.27 7.84
N ASP A 81 -24.16 -16.59 8.82
CA ASP A 81 -25.57 -16.77 8.62
C ASP A 81 -26.29 -15.47 9.06
N VAL A 82 -27.04 -14.90 8.13
CA VAL A 82 -27.89 -13.73 8.34
C VAL A 82 -29.29 -14.22 8.68
N TYR A 83 -29.85 -13.65 9.74
CA TYR A 83 -31.20 -13.93 10.21
C TYR A 83 -32.01 -12.64 10.29
N GLU A 84 -33.24 -12.69 9.81
CA GLU A 84 -34.26 -11.67 9.99
C GLU A 84 -34.82 -11.79 11.42
N GLY A 85 -34.67 -10.74 12.22
CA GLY A 85 -35.05 -10.80 13.64
C GLY A 85 -34.86 -9.48 14.37
N ASP A 86 -35.22 -9.50 15.65
CA ASP A 86 -35.01 -8.39 16.58
C ASP A 86 -33.52 -8.32 16.95
N GLN A 87 -32.93 -7.11 16.96
CA GLN A 87 -31.53 -6.88 17.34
C GLN A 87 -31.18 -7.41 18.74
N THR A 88 -32.18 -7.63 19.60
CA THR A 88 -32.04 -8.05 20.98
C THR A 88 -32.27 -9.54 21.22
N LYS A 89 -32.65 -10.31 20.19
CA LYS A 89 -33.01 -11.74 20.35
C LYS A 89 -32.40 -12.59 19.25
N ASP A 90 -31.81 -13.70 19.67
CA ASP A 90 -31.34 -14.72 18.74
C ASP A 90 -32.52 -15.33 17.97
N ALA A 91 -32.39 -15.33 16.65
CA ALA A 91 -33.36 -15.97 15.78
C ALA A 91 -33.34 -17.48 16.01
N THR A 92 -34.50 -18.04 16.34
CA THR A 92 -34.62 -19.48 16.69
C THR A 92 -34.93 -20.35 15.47
N GLN A 93 -35.39 -19.76 14.36
CA GLN A 93 -35.69 -20.45 13.11
C GLN A 93 -35.36 -19.57 11.91
N GLN A 94 -34.92 -20.19 10.81
CA GLN A 94 -34.66 -19.49 9.55
C GLN A 94 -35.95 -19.21 8.78
N THR A 95 -36.17 -17.93 8.46
CA THR A 95 -37.22 -17.49 7.54
C THR A 95 -36.88 -17.91 6.10
N ASP A 96 -37.86 -17.80 5.21
CA ASP A 96 -37.61 -18.00 3.77
C ASP A 96 -36.70 -16.93 3.18
N TRP A 97 -36.64 -15.73 3.79
CA TRP A 97 -35.72 -14.68 3.39
C TRP A 97 -34.28 -15.03 3.80
N ASP A 98 -34.07 -15.49 5.04
CA ASP A 98 -32.76 -15.91 5.58
C ASP A 98 -32.13 -16.97 4.68
N LYS A 99 -32.91 -18.00 4.35
CA LYS A 99 -32.46 -19.10 3.47
C LYS A 99 -32.00 -18.58 2.11
N ARG A 100 -32.69 -17.58 1.55
CA ARG A 100 -32.34 -16.99 0.23
C ARG A 100 -31.09 -16.14 0.32
N VAL A 101 -30.97 -15.28 1.33
CA VAL A 101 -29.79 -14.42 1.54
C VAL A 101 -28.55 -15.26 1.85
N ASN A 102 -28.65 -16.21 2.77
CA ASN A 102 -27.53 -17.08 3.12
C ASN A 102 -27.05 -17.91 1.93
N LYS A 103 -27.97 -18.38 1.08
CA LYS A 103 -27.62 -19.03 -0.18
C LYS A 103 -26.89 -18.09 -1.15
N LEU A 104 -27.33 -16.82 -1.24
CA LEU A 104 -26.71 -15.81 -2.09
C LEU A 104 -25.30 -15.44 -1.61
N LEU A 105 -25.12 -15.24 -0.31
CA LEU A 105 -23.83 -14.91 0.31
C LEU A 105 -22.84 -16.07 0.16
N LYS A 106 -23.27 -17.31 0.43
CA LYS A 106 -22.46 -18.52 0.21
C LYS A 106 -22.01 -18.64 -1.25
N ARG A 107 -22.88 -18.29 -2.21
CA ARG A 107 -22.53 -18.26 -3.65
C ARG A 107 -21.45 -17.20 -3.97
N CYS A 108 -21.52 -16.03 -3.34
CA CYS A 108 -20.65 -14.89 -3.65
C CYS A 108 -19.45 -14.75 -2.71
N TRP A 109 -19.26 -15.73 -1.83
CA TRP A 109 -18.25 -15.76 -0.77
C TRP A 109 -16.86 -15.34 -1.21
N LYS A 110 -16.35 -15.98 -2.27
CA LYS A 110 -14.99 -15.77 -2.77
C LYS A 110 -14.77 -14.32 -3.21
N GLN A 111 -15.81 -13.69 -3.74
CA GLN A 111 -15.76 -12.31 -4.21
C GLN A 111 -15.79 -11.34 -3.03
N ILE A 112 -16.62 -11.60 -2.01
CA ILE A 112 -16.72 -10.78 -0.81
C ILE A 112 -15.41 -10.84 -0.02
N LYS A 113 -14.94 -12.05 0.33
CA LYS A 113 -13.61 -12.28 0.94
C LYS A 113 -12.49 -11.67 0.10
N GLY A 114 -12.65 -11.71 -1.22
CA GLY A 114 -11.72 -11.11 -2.17
C GLY A 114 -11.68 -9.58 -2.11
N ALA A 115 -12.81 -8.90 -1.88
CA ALA A 115 -12.85 -7.46 -1.70
C ALA A 115 -12.25 -7.08 -0.35
N ASP A 116 -12.64 -7.78 0.73
CA ASP A 116 -12.10 -7.56 2.06
C ASP A 116 -10.56 -7.66 2.12
N LYS A 117 -9.98 -8.69 1.49
CA LYS A 117 -8.54 -8.79 1.33
C LYS A 117 -7.90 -7.58 0.65
N ARG A 118 -8.56 -7.02 -0.36
CA ARG A 118 -8.05 -5.84 -1.08
C ARG A 118 -8.16 -4.59 -0.21
N ASN A 119 -9.21 -4.50 0.60
CA ASN A 119 -9.40 -3.44 1.59
C ASN A 119 -8.26 -3.46 2.61
N LEU A 120 -7.88 -4.62 3.16
CA LEU A 120 -6.76 -4.70 4.12
C LEU A 120 -5.40 -4.28 3.53
N VAL A 121 -5.23 -4.43 2.20
CA VAL A 121 -3.99 -4.02 1.51
C VAL A 121 -4.03 -2.54 1.16
N GLY A 122 -5.11 -2.05 0.54
CA GLY A 122 -5.28 -0.64 0.19
C GLY A 122 -5.81 0.19 1.36
N ARG A 123 -6.15 1.44 1.08
CA ARG A 123 -6.97 2.29 1.96
C ARG A 123 -8.45 1.96 1.85
N TYR A 124 -8.85 1.53 0.65
CA TYR A 124 -10.18 1.05 0.38
C TYR A 124 -10.13 0.00 -0.73
N SER A 125 -11.23 -0.71 -0.89
CA SER A 125 -11.53 -1.54 -2.04
C SER A 125 -12.99 -1.41 -2.43
N ALA A 126 -13.38 -2.06 -3.51
CA ALA A 126 -14.78 -2.09 -3.89
C ALA A 126 -15.23 -3.48 -4.32
N LEU A 127 -16.54 -3.69 -4.21
CA LEU A 127 -17.25 -4.80 -4.80
C LEU A 127 -18.25 -4.25 -5.82
N LEU A 128 -17.96 -4.41 -7.10
CA LEU A 128 -18.90 -4.04 -8.16
C LEU A 128 -19.99 -5.08 -8.28
N ILE A 129 -21.23 -4.61 -8.44
CA ILE A 129 -22.42 -5.43 -8.55
C ILE A 129 -22.87 -5.43 -10.01
N GLN A 130 -22.65 -6.54 -10.72
CA GLN A 130 -23.22 -6.73 -12.05
C GLN A 130 -24.62 -7.34 -11.92
N VAL A 131 -25.64 -6.60 -12.33
CA VAL A 131 -27.05 -7.01 -12.29
C VAL A 131 -27.67 -7.06 -13.69
N LYS A 132 -28.69 -7.91 -13.87
CA LYS A 132 -29.49 -8.06 -15.10
C LYS A 132 -30.64 -7.07 -15.14
N ASP A 133 -30.31 -5.78 -15.22
CA ASP A 133 -31.31 -4.71 -15.22
C ASP A 133 -31.45 -3.99 -16.57
N ASN A 134 -30.79 -4.49 -17.62
CA ASN A 134 -30.79 -3.93 -18.98
C ASN A 134 -30.34 -2.45 -19.05
N ARG A 135 -29.57 -1.99 -18.06
CA ARG A 135 -29.00 -0.65 -18.03
C ARG A 135 -27.48 -0.70 -18.13
N THR A 136 -26.90 0.40 -18.59
CA THR A 136 -25.45 0.60 -18.62
C THR A 136 -24.92 0.89 -17.22
N TRP A 137 -23.61 0.75 -17.02
CA TRP A 137 -22.96 0.87 -15.70
C TRP A 137 -23.08 2.26 -15.08
N ASP A 138 -23.16 3.31 -15.89
CA ASP A 138 -23.31 4.71 -15.49
C ASP A 138 -24.72 5.05 -14.98
N LYS A 139 -25.68 4.12 -15.07
CA LYS A 139 -27.07 4.34 -14.65
C LYS A 139 -27.38 3.65 -13.32
N PRO A 140 -28.26 4.26 -12.50
CA PRO A 140 -28.75 3.65 -11.27
C PRO A 140 -29.42 2.31 -11.56
N VAL A 141 -29.39 1.42 -10.57
CA VAL A 141 -29.94 0.07 -10.70
C VAL A 141 -31.46 0.14 -10.86
N ASP A 142 -32.00 -0.59 -11.84
CA ASP A 142 -33.45 -0.73 -11.96
C ASP A 142 -33.99 -1.66 -10.86
N LYS A 143 -34.49 -1.07 -9.77
CA LYS A 143 -35.06 -1.81 -8.64
C LYS A 143 -36.31 -2.60 -9.03
N ILE A 144 -37.07 -2.17 -10.04
CA ILE A 144 -38.29 -2.86 -10.48
C ILE A 144 -37.93 -4.13 -11.24
N VAL A 145 -36.98 -4.03 -12.19
CA VAL A 145 -36.52 -5.19 -12.97
C VAL A 145 -35.80 -6.21 -12.09
N THR A 146 -34.92 -5.73 -11.19
CA THR A 146 -34.17 -6.61 -10.29
C THR A 146 -35.09 -7.30 -9.27
N ALA A 147 -36.09 -6.61 -8.71
CA ALA A 147 -37.07 -7.21 -7.79
C ALA A 147 -37.87 -8.36 -8.45
N ARG A 148 -38.26 -8.22 -9.72
CA ARG A 148 -38.96 -9.29 -10.47
C ARG A 148 -38.09 -10.53 -10.67
N GLN A 149 -36.78 -10.36 -10.83
CA GLN A 149 -35.84 -11.45 -11.05
C GLN A 149 -35.25 -12.04 -9.74
N LYS A 150 -35.44 -11.36 -8.60
CA LYS A 150 -34.93 -11.76 -7.29
C LYS A 150 -33.42 -12.08 -7.33
N GLU A 151 -32.98 -13.18 -6.74
CA GLU A 151 -31.55 -13.55 -6.65
C GLU A 151 -30.93 -13.87 -8.02
N LYS A 152 -31.76 -14.13 -9.04
CA LYS A 152 -31.30 -14.36 -10.42
C LYS A 152 -30.88 -13.06 -11.12
N ALA A 153 -31.24 -11.91 -10.57
CA ALA A 153 -30.80 -10.60 -11.06
C ALA A 153 -29.29 -10.41 -10.93
N LEU A 154 -28.69 -10.92 -9.84
CA LEU A 154 -27.25 -10.79 -9.61
C LEU A 154 -26.48 -11.75 -10.52
N VAL A 155 -25.70 -11.18 -11.45
CA VAL A 155 -24.83 -11.91 -12.38
C VAL A 155 -23.54 -12.32 -11.69
N LYS A 156 -22.79 -11.33 -11.20
CA LYS A 156 -21.51 -11.53 -10.53
C LYS A 156 -21.19 -10.34 -9.63
N LEU A 157 -20.39 -10.61 -8.61
CA LEU A 157 -19.67 -9.59 -7.86
C LEU A 157 -18.23 -9.53 -8.37
N ILE A 158 -17.67 -8.33 -8.47
CA ILE A 158 -16.31 -8.13 -8.96
C ILE A 158 -15.53 -7.42 -7.85
N PRO A 159 -14.59 -8.08 -7.17
CA PRO A 159 -13.74 -7.42 -6.20
C PRO A 159 -12.66 -6.60 -6.93
N VAL A 160 -12.51 -5.35 -6.52
CA VAL A 160 -11.72 -4.33 -7.20
C VAL A 160 -10.71 -3.72 -6.23
N TRP A 161 -9.48 -3.51 -6.69
CA TRP A 161 -8.42 -2.86 -5.91
C TRP A 161 -8.63 -1.33 -5.85
N GLU A 162 -8.03 -0.67 -4.85
CA GLU A 162 -7.99 0.80 -4.76
C GLU A 162 -7.59 1.45 -6.09
N ALA A 163 -6.51 0.98 -6.73
CA ALA A 163 -6.00 1.52 -7.99
C ALA A 163 -6.90 1.29 -9.22
N GLN A 164 -7.95 0.50 -9.10
CA GLN A 164 -8.85 0.21 -10.21
C GLN A 164 -10.16 1.00 -10.16
N ILE A 165 -10.48 1.63 -9.03
CA ILE A 165 -11.72 2.40 -8.89
C ILE A 165 -11.47 3.71 -8.17
N GLU A 166 -11.90 4.79 -8.80
CA GLU A 166 -11.74 6.15 -8.29
C GLU A 166 -13.06 6.92 -8.39
N PRO A 167 -13.38 7.78 -7.41
CA PRO A 167 -14.48 8.71 -7.55
C PRO A 167 -14.15 9.79 -8.60
N VAL A 168 -15.10 10.08 -9.49
CA VAL A 168 -14.92 11.06 -10.58
C VAL A 168 -15.73 12.32 -10.32
N THR A 169 -16.97 12.16 -9.86
CA THR A 169 -17.87 13.27 -9.56
C THR A 169 -18.49 13.09 -8.19
N TYR A 170 -18.73 14.22 -7.53
CA TYR A 170 -19.34 14.29 -6.21
C TYR A 170 -20.62 15.12 -6.27
N ASN A 171 -21.46 14.98 -5.26
CA ASN A 171 -22.59 15.87 -5.06
C ASN A 171 -22.10 17.18 -4.41
N GLU A 172 -22.13 18.26 -5.19
CA GLU A 172 -21.66 19.58 -4.77
C GLU A 172 -22.77 20.47 -4.19
N ASP A 173 -24.01 20.00 -4.18
CA ASP A 173 -25.13 20.76 -3.61
C ASP A 173 -25.07 20.76 -2.09
N GLN A 174 -24.63 21.90 -1.51
CA GLN A 174 -24.50 22.09 -0.07
C GLN A 174 -25.84 22.00 0.69
N SER A 175 -26.98 22.10 -0.02
CA SER A 175 -28.31 21.96 0.58
C SER A 175 -28.82 20.51 0.62
N SER A 176 -28.13 19.60 -0.08
CA SER A 176 -28.47 18.18 -0.11
C SER A 176 -27.93 17.45 1.13
N GLU A 177 -28.72 16.53 1.69
CA GLU A 177 -28.27 15.62 2.77
C GLU A 177 -27.05 14.80 2.35
N ASN A 178 -27.00 14.41 1.06
CA ASN A 178 -25.92 13.63 0.46
C ASN A 178 -24.76 14.51 -0.06
N TYR A 179 -24.56 15.71 0.49
CA TYR A 179 -23.46 16.59 0.07
C TYR A 179 -22.10 15.91 0.31
N GLY A 180 -21.24 15.90 -0.72
CA GLY A 180 -19.94 15.25 -0.68
C GLY A 180 -19.97 13.75 -0.99
N ASP A 181 -21.14 13.15 -1.22
CA ASP A 181 -21.24 11.77 -1.68
C ASP A 181 -20.77 11.64 -3.14
N VAL A 182 -20.19 10.49 -3.47
CA VAL A 182 -19.78 10.18 -4.84
C VAL A 182 -21.01 9.95 -5.71
N THR A 183 -21.09 10.61 -6.85
CA THR A 183 -22.18 10.43 -7.84
C THR A 183 -21.76 9.56 -9.03
N MET A 184 -20.45 9.40 -9.26
CA MET A 184 -19.92 8.52 -10.30
C MET A 184 -18.52 8.02 -9.93
N TYR A 185 -18.28 6.74 -10.17
CA TYR A 185 -16.94 6.13 -10.11
C TYR A 185 -16.41 5.86 -11.52
N SER A 186 -15.09 5.89 -11.68
CA SER A 186 -14.38 5.38 -12.86
C SER A 186 -13.76 4.04 -12.48
N PHE A 187 -14.08 2.99 -13.24
CA PHE A 187 -13.55 1.65 -13.07
C PHE A 187 -12.64 1.28 -14.23
N THR A 188 -11.40 0.92 -13.93
CA THR A 188 -10.42 0.39 -14.88
C THR A 188 -10.39 -1.14 -14.81
N GLU A 189 -10.85 -1.80 -15.87
CA GLU A 189 -11.00 -3.27 -15.88
C GLU A 189 -9.67 -4.05 -15.91
N ILE A 190 -8.56 -3.39 -16.27
CA ILE A 190 -7.24 -4.02 -16.32
C ILE A 190 -6.82 -4.46 -14.91
N PRO A 191 -6.43 -5.74 -14.71
CA PRO A 191 -5.92 -6.18 -13.42
C PRO A 191 -4.62 -5.48 -13.05
N VAL A 192 -4.48 -5.06 -11.80
CA VAL A 192 -3.27 -4.37 -11.27
C VAL A 192 -1.98 -5.15 -11.56
N GLN A 193 -2.01 -6.48 -11.49
CA GLN A 193 -0.85 -7.36 -11.73
C GLN A 193 -0.54 -7.61 -13.21
N GLN A 194 -1.47 -7.33 -14.12
CA GLN A 194 -1.41 -7.73 -15.53
C GLN A 194 -1.40 -6.56 -16.51
N GLN A 195 -0.98 -5.36 -16.09
CA GLN A 195 -0.80 -4.23 -17.00
C GLN A 195 0.17 -4.53 -18.18
N ALA A 196 0.96 -5.61 -18.12
CA ALA A 196 1.85 -6.06 -19.20
C ALA A 196 1.18 -7.01 -20.24
N GLY A 197 -0.01 -7.53 -19.97
CA GLY A 197 -0.74 -8.38 -20.92
C GLY A 197 -1.64 -7.50 -21.78
N GLY A 198 -1.36 -7.37 -23.08
CA GLY A 198 -2.05 -6.49 -24.04
C GLY A 198 -3.54 -6.76 -24.30
N GLN A 199 -4.29 -7.17 -23.27
CA GLN A 199 -5.74 -7.18 -23.28
C GLN A 199 -6.26 -5.73 -23.34
N PRO A 200 -7.28 -5.45 -24.17
CA PRO A 200 -7.90 -4.14 -24.20
C PRO A 200 -8.58 -3.89 -22.86
N GLY A 201 -8.03 -2.95 -22.09
CA GLY A 201 -8.68 -2.40 -20.92
C GLY A 201 -9.67 -1.33 -21.31
N ARG A 202 -10.89 -1.39 -20.77
CA ARG A 202 -11.83 -0.27 -20.81
C ARG A 202 -11.86 0.43 -19.46
N ILE A 203 -12.00 1.75 -19.53
CA ILE A 203 -12.38 2.59 -18.41
C ILE A 203 -13.89 2.80 -18.54
N ILE A 204 -14.63 2.52 -17.48
CA ILE A 204 -16.10 2.56 -17.47
C ILE A 204 -16.55 3.42 -16.31
N ASN A 205 -17.48 4.34 -16.57
CA ASN A 205 -18.18 5.04 -15.49
C ASN A 205 -19.22 4.12 -14.85
N VAL A 206 -19.23 4.09 -13.52
CA VAL A 206 -20.07 3.22 -12.71
C VAL A 206 -20.84 4.05 -11.70
N HIS A 207 -22.17 3.91 -11.72
CA HIS A 207 -23.06 4.54 -10.78
C HIS A 207 -22.89 3.95 -9.36
N PRO A 208 -22.93 4.75 -8.29
CA PRO A 208 -22.79 4.32 -6.90
C PRO A 208 -23.68 3.14 -6.48
N ASP A 209 -24.95 3.09 -6.94
CA ASP A 209 -25.86 1.94 -6.75
C ASP A 209 -25.27 0.56 -7.12
N ARG A 210 -24.23 0.52 -7.97
CA ARG A 210 -23.56 -0.70 -8.43
C ARG A 210 -22.24 -0.95 -7.73
N VAL A 211 -21.91 -0.20 -6.69
CA VAL A 211 -20.61 -0.24 -6.00
C VAL A 211 -20.87 -0.37 -4.51
N ILE A 212 -20.22 -1.35 -3.88
CA ILE A 212 -20.08 -1.40 -2.42
C ILE A 212 -18.63 -1.05 -2.12
N ILE A 213 -18.39 0.05 -1.42
CA ILE A 213 -17.06 0.44 -0.96
C ILE A 213 -16.80 -0.22 0.39
N LEU A 214 -15.60 -0.76 0.54
CA LEU A 214 -15.04 -1.18 1.82
C LEU A 214 -13.86 -0.25 2.10
N ALA A 215 -13.90 0.48 3.21
CA ALA A 215 -12.86 1.42 3.63
C ALA A 215 -12.71 1.31 5.15
N GLU A 216 -11.90 0.37 5.62
CA GLU A 216 -11.65 0.22 7.07
C GLU A 216 -10.85 1.40 7.62
N GLY A 217 -11.17 1.84 8.85
CA GLY A 217 -10.56 3.01 9.48
C GLY A 217 -11.14 4.37 9.05
N SER A 218 -12.03 4.39 8.04
CA SER A 218 -12.74 5.61 7.63
C SER A 218 -13.96 5.87 8.52
N ASP A 219 -13.77 6.65 9.59
CA ASP A 219 -14.87 7.07 10.49
C ASP A 219 -15.77 8.15 9.86
N ASP A 220 -15.27 8.90 8.88
CA ASP A 220 -15.98 10.00 8.21
C ASP A 220 -16.68 9.57 6.90
N GLY A 221 -16.68 8.26 6.59
CA GLY A 221 -17.29 7.68 5.39
C GLY A 221 -16.56 8.02 4.07
N ARG A 222 -15.37 8.63 4.12
CA ARG A 222 -14.61 8.99 2.92
C ARG A 222 -13.65 7.88 2.50
N LEU A 223 -13.50 7.70 1.19
CA LEU A 223 -12.62 6.65 0.66
C LEU A 223 -11.15 6.81 1.09
N TYR A 224 -10.64 8.05 1.10
CA TYR A 224 -9.21 8.31 1.36
C TYR A 224 -8.83 8.42 2.84
N SER A 225 -9.79 8.44 3.75
CA SER A 225 -9.54 8.31 5.19
C SER A 225 -9.46 6.86 5.64
N GLY A 226 -9.76 5.90 4.77
CA GLY A 226 -9.50 4.49 5.03
C GLY A 226 -8.00 4.22 5.18
N GLU A 227 -7.66 3.23 6.00
CA GLU A 227 -6.29 2.91 6.37
C GLU A 227 -5.94 1.47 5.99
N SER A 228 -4.80 1.30 5.33
CA SER A 228 -4.24 -0.03 5.09
C SER A 228 -3.78 -0.66 6.41
N MET A 229 -4.09 -1.94 6.59
CA MET A 229 -3.57 -2.72 7.72
C MET A 229 -2.02 -2.73 7.75
N LEU A 230 -1.38 -2.53 6.60
CA LEU A 230 0.07 -2.49 6.48
C LEU A 230 0.69 -1.14 6.85
N ALA A 231 -0.11 -0.07 6.99
CA ALA A 231 0.38 1.29 7.19
C ALA A 231 1.22 1.45 8.45
N ALA A 232 0.68 1.05 9.61
CA ALA A 232 1.37 1.20 10.89
C ALA A 232 2.68 0.40 10.98
N GLY A 233 2.75 -0.75 10.32
CA GLY A 233 3.91 -1.66 10.32
C GLY A 233 4.87 -1.48 9.15
N PHE A 234 4.60 -0.55 8.22
CA PHE A 234 5.25 -0.53 6.90
C PHE A 234 6.77 -0.42 6.97
N HIS A 235 7.29 0.47 7.83
CA HIS A 235 8.73 0.65 7.97
C HIS A 235 9.42 -0.62 8.50
N LYS A 236 8.76 -1.42 9.33
CA LYS A 236 9.29 -2.68 9.84
C LYS A 236 9.27 -3.79 8.80
N ILE A 237 8.26 -3.81 7.94
CA ILE A 237 8.24 -4.67 6.76
C ILE A 237 9.47 -4.37 5.90
N MET A 238 9.74 -3.10 5.62
CA MET A 238 10.91 -2.71 4.82
C MET A 238 12.25 -2.96 5.53
N ASP A 239 12.34 -2.77 6.85
CA ASP A 239 13.53 -3.13 7.61
C ASP A 239 13.88 -4.61 7.44
N SER A 240 12.86 -5.49 7.42
CA SER A 240 13.08 -6.92 7.20
C SER A 240 13.72 -7.21 5.84
N GLU A 241 13.32 -6.49 4.79
CA GLU A 241 13.91 -6.62 3.45
C GLU A 241 15.33 -6.08 3.40
N LYS A 242 15.58 -4.92 4.03
CA LYS A 242 16.91 -4.31 4.11
C LYS A 242 17.89 -5.21 4.84
N VAL A 243 17.47 -5.79 5.97
CA VAL A 243 18.32 -6.70 6.75
C VAL A 243 18.57 -8.00 5.98
N SER A 244 17.52 -8.63 5.44
CA SER A 244 17.67 -9.91 4.72
C SER A 244 18.50 -9.76 3.45
N GLY A 245 18.16 -8.78 2.59
CA GLY A 245 18.89 -8.52 1.35
C GLY A 245 20.30 -8.00 1.59
N GLY A 246 20.47 -7.08 2.54
CA GLY A 246 21.79 -6.55 2.91
C GLY A 246 22.72 -7.61 3.52
N ALA A 247 22.19 -8.51 4.35
CA ALA A 247 22.97 -9.62 4.91
C ALA A 247 23.36 -10.63 3.82
N ALA A 248 22.46 -10.99 2.90
CA ALA A 248 22.76 -11.91 1.81
C ALA A 248 23.82 -11.34 0.87
N GLU A 249 23.68 -10.07 0.47
CA GLU A 249 24.66 -9.36 -0.36
C GLU A 249 26.01 -9.21 0.36
N GLY A 250 26.00 -8.86 1.65
CA GLY A 250 27.19 -8.75 2.48
C GLY A 250 27.91 -10.09 2.63
N PHE A 251 27.16 -11.18 2.85
CA PHE A 251 27.70 -12.53 2.86
C PHE A 251 28.32 -12.89 1.50
N PHE A 252 27.64 -12.62 0.39
CA PHE A 252 28.16 -12.89 -0.95
C PHE A 252 29.48 -12.14 -1.21
N LYS A 253 29.56 -10.86 -0.83
CA LYS A 253 30.79 -10.06 -0.96
C LYS A 253 31.92 -10.53 -0.04
N ASN A 254 31.62 -10.93 1.19
CA ASN A 254 32.64 -11.43 2.12
C ASN A 254 33.11 -12.85 1.77
N ALA A 255 32.21 -13.69 1.23
CA ALA A 255 32.54 -15.01 0.72
C ALA A 255 33.28 -14.93 -0.62
N SER A 256 33.06 -13.87 -1.41
CA SER A 256 33.93 -13.55 -2.54
C SER A 256 35.34 -13.30 -1.98
N ARG A 257 36.28 -14.17 -2.39
CA ARG A 257 37.59 -14.29 -1.74
C ARG A 257 38.32 -12.95 -1.79
N GLN A 258 38.50 -12.31 -0.64
CA GLN A 258 39.54 -11.29 -0.49
C GLN A 258 40.88 -12.02 -0.38
N LEU A 259 41.75 -11.82 -1.37
CA LEU A 259 43.10 -12.37 -1.33
C LEU A 259 43.95 -11.52 -0.38
N ASN A 260 44.41 -12.17 0.68
CA ASN A 260 45.39 -11.59 1.58
C ASN A 260 46.79 -12.05 1.13
N PHE A 261 47.55 -11.15 0.53
CA PHE A 261 48.96 -11.39 0.24
C PHE A 261 49.79 -11.17 1.51
N ASN A 262 50.40 -12.23 2.03
CA ASN A 262 51.36 -12.12 3.13
C ASN A 262 52.79 -12.21 2.57
N PHE A 263 53.54 -11.12 2.68
CA PHE A 263 54.92 -11.03 2.22
C PHE A 263 55.88 -11.16 3.40
N SER A 264 56.85 -12.06 3.28
CA SER A 264 57.95 -12.14 4.26
C SER A 264 58.91 -10.95 4.12
N ALA A 265 59.72 -10.68 5.16
CA ALA A 265 60.76 -9.64 5.10
C ALA A 265 61.83 -9.88 4.01
N LYS A 266 61.92 -11.11 3.46
CA LYS A 266 62.84 -11.47 2.37
C LYS A 266 62.22 -11.31 0.98
N THR A 267 60.96 -10.88 0.90
CA THR A 267 60.25 -10.75 -0.38
C THR A 267 60.88 -9.64 -1.21
N ASN A 268 61.32 -9.97 -2.42
CA ASN A 268 61.85 -9.00 -3.37
C ASN A 268 60.72 -8.48 -4.27
N PHE A 269 60.14 -7.34 -3.91
CA PHE A 269 59.06 -6.70 -4.66
C PHE A 269 59.45 -6.29 -6.09
N SER A 270 60.73 -5.97 -6.31
CA SER A 270 61.26 -5.61 -7.64
C SER A 270 61.23 -6.80 -8.61
N ALA A 271 61.60 -7.99 -8.12
CA ALA A 271 61.51 -9.23 -8.89
C ALA A 271 60.05 -9.62 -9.17
N LEU A 272 59.15 -9.40 -8.21
CA LEU A 272 57.72 -9.67 -8.34
C LEU A 272 57.07 -8.77 -9.41
N ALA A 273 57.36 -7.47 -9.37
CA ALA A 273 56.88 -6.50 -10.36
C ALA A 273 57.38 -6.81 -11.77
N LYS A 274 58.66 -7.18 -11.88
CA LYS A 274 59.25 -7.61 -13.15
C LYS A 274 58.60 -8.89 -13.71
N ALA A 275 58.25 -9.85 -12.85
CA ALA A 275 57.57 -11.08 -13.26
C ALA A 275 56.14 -10.83 -13.78
N LEU A 276 55.46 -9.82 -13.22
CA LEU A 276 54.12 -9.39 -13.65
C LEU A 276 54.15 -8.35 -14.78
N GLY A 277 55.34 -7.94 -15.25
CA GLY A 277 55.48 -6.98 -16.35
C GLY A 277 55.03 -5.56 -16.02
N VAL A 278 54.94 -5.21 -14.73
CA VAL A 278 54.47 -3.90 -14.26
C VAL A 278 55.54 -3.16 -13.45
N SER A 279 55.38 -1.85 -13.31
CA SER A 279 56.21 -1.05 -12.38
C SER A 279 55.90 -1.42 -10.93
N GLU A 280 56.86 -1.23 -10.01
CA GLU A 280 56.65 -1.48 -8.57
C GLU A 280 55.47 -0.70 -8.00
N SER A 281 55.22 0.51 -8.50
CA SER A 281 54.04 1.34 -8.13
C SER A 281 52.70 0.74 -8.54
N GLN A 282 52.68 -0.14 -9.55
CA GLN A 282 51.46 -0.77 -10.08
C GLN A 282 51.32 -2.23 -9.63
N LEU A 283 52.25 -2.71 -8.80
CA LEU A 283 52.31 -4.10 -8.36
C LEU A 283 51.02 -4.53 -7.62
N SER A 284 50.46 -3.66 -6.78
CA SER A 284 49.23 -3.95 -6.04
C SER A 284 48.04 -4.20 -6.97
N GLU A 285 47.86 -3.33 -7.97
CA GLU A 285 46.74 -3.42 -8.91
C GLU A 285 46.91 -4.60 -9.88
N ALA A 286 48.15 -4.90 -10.28
CA ALA A 286 48.46 -6.07 -11.09
C ALA A 286 48.22 -7.40 -10.34
N LEU A 287 48.52 -7.46 -9.04
CA LEU A 287 48.24 -8.62 -8.20
C LEU A 287 46.73 -8.84 -8.04
N ASP A 288 45.95 -7.77 -7.86
CA ASP A 288 44.49 -7.84 -7.83
C ASP A 288 43.89 -8.25 -9.18
N GLY A 289 44.51 -7.82 -10.30
CA GLY A 289 44.07 -8.13 -11.66
C GLY A 289 44.30 -9.57 -12.12
N GLN A 290 45.22 -10.32 -11.51
CA GLN A 290 45.48 -11.73 -11.85
C GLN A 290 44.36 -12.68 -11.42
N VAL A 291 43.40 -12.21 -10.61
CA VAL A 291 42.39 -13.08 -9.98
C VAL A 291 40.94 -12.61 -10.21
N ARG A 292 40.74 -11.62 -11.09
CA ARG A 292 39.42 -11.30 -11.63
C ARG A 292 39.04 -12.20 -12.79
#